data_AF-A0A427ANE3-F1
#
_entry.id   AF-A0A427ANE3-F1
#
_cell.length_a   1.000
_cell.length_b   1.000
_cell.length_c   1.000
_cell.angle_alpha   90.00
_cell.angle_beta   90.00
_cell.angle_gamma   90.00
#
_symmetry.space_group_name_H-M   'P 1'
#
loop_
_entity.id
_entity.type
_entity.pdbx_description
1 polymer ?
#
loop_
_entity_poly.entity_id
_entity_poly.type
_entity_poly.pdbx_seq_one_letter_code
_entity_poly.pdbx_strand_id
1 'polypeptide(L)'
;MASSSSSYWLTASLAFILTATLLLRESQAQLSSTFYDSTCPNVSSIVLDQVQQAQKNDTRILASLTRLFFHDCFVNGCDGSILLDNSSTIVTEKDAAPNNNSARGFGVVDNIKAAVENSCSGIVSCADILALAAEVSVNLCASVLLIGSQSGGPKWSVLLGRRDGTTANFTAAGNLPGPRDNLTTLQKKFNDVGLNDTDLVALSGEISSLQKRKLEAAVHAHSLLILSAGAHTFGRAQCRTFINRLYNFSDNSTADPSLNSTYLATLQKNCPQGGNGSTLNDLDPTTPDTFDNNYFTNLQTKEGLLQSDQELYDTGASTASIVDQFAANQTVFFESFIAAMINMGNISPLTGSDGEIRSDCKKVNGASEQYTIRMSVKVLSIAGLRTLGSSLPGFPQNTKLPHPSCCVPLFVASRDQLLSHVRTSIRCLTARPGHVSNVRRDNMGGETRGGAKRGGGDRRKKPGDDDEVEEFDDPELGLSLGRCVWKAELMAMDES
;
A
#
# COMPACT_ATOMS: atom_id res chain seq x y z
N MET A 1 -18.27 -0.14 -75.23
CA MET A 1 -18.24 0.46 -73.88
C MET A 1 -18.32 -0.66 -72.86
N ALA A 2 -17.21 -1.05 -72.22
CA ALA A 2 -17.20 -2.21 -71.29
C ALA A 2 -16.05 -2.22 -70.26
N SER A 3 -15.16 -1.23 -70.24
CA SER A 3 -13.89 -1.26 -69.49
C SER A 3 -13.85 -0.39 -68.22
N SER A 4 -14.78 0.54 -68.05
CA SER A 4 -14.78 1.49 -66.92
C SER A 4 -15.27 0.90 -65.61
N SER A 5 -16.13 -0.12 -65.63
CA SER A 5 -16.76 -0.67 -64.41
C SER A 5 -15.74 -1.21 -63.41
N SER A 6 -14.73 -1.94 -63.89
CA SER A 6 -13.77 -2.66 -63.02
C SER A 6 -12.80 -1.73 -62.29
N SER A 7 -12.48 -0.55 -62.84
CA SER A 7 -11.58 0.39 -62.15
C SER A 7 -12.23 0.99 -60.91
N TYR A 8 -13.52 1.31 -60.95
CA TYR A 8 -14.25 1.86 -59.80
C TYR A 8 -14.26 0.90 -58.61
N TRP A 9 -14.52 -0.39 -58.83
CA TRP A 9 -14.51 -1.41 -57.78
C TRP A 9 -13.14 -1.58 -57.11
N LEU A 10 -12.06 -1.50 -57.89
CA LEU A 10 -10.69 -1.54 -57.36
C LEU A 10 -10.38 -0.30 -56.51
N THR A 11 -10.72 0.91 -56.99
CA THR A 11 -10.51 2.15 -56.23
C THR A 11 -11.35 2.21 -54.95
N ALA A 12 -12.60 1.73 -54.98
CA ALA A 12 -13.47 1.68 -53.80
C ALA A 12 -12.96 0.68 -52.76
N SER A 13 -12.48 -0.50 -53.19
CA SER A 13 -11.91 -1.51 -52.30
C SER A 13 -10.62 -1.02 -51.63
N LEU A 14 -9.71 -0.37 -52.40
CA LEU A 14 -8.50 0.24 -51.86
C LEU A 14 -8.82 1.38 -50.87
N ALA A 15 -9.78 2.24 -51.19
CA ALA A 15 -10.22 3.29 -50.27
C ALA A 15 -10.81 2.72 -48.97
N PHE A 16 -11.63 1.66 -49.05
CA PHE A 16 -12.20 1.00 -47.88
C PHE A 16 -11.16 0.30 -47.01
N ILE A 17 -10.15 -0.35 -47.61
CA ILE A 17 -9.03 -0.94 -46.86
C ILE A 17 -8.17 0.15 -46.20
N LEU A 18 -7.97 1.29 -46.86
CA LEU A 18 -7.23 2.42 -46.30
C LEU A 18 -7.99 3.09 -45.14
N THR A 19 -9.30 3.28 -45.24
CA THR A 19 -10.10 3.79 -44.10
C THR A 19 -10.24 2.77 -42.98
N ALA A 20 -10.36 1.48 -43.28
CA ALA A 20 -10.37 0.42 -42.27
C ALA A 20 -9.05 0.34 -41.50
N THR A 21 -7.89 0.45 -42.18
CA THR A 21 -6.58 0.46 -41.51
C THR A 21 -6.30 1.76 -40.75
N LEU A 22 -6.86 2.90 -41.17
CA LEU A 22 -6.85 4.15 -40.38
C LEU A 22 -7.76 4.10 -39.14
N LEU A 23 -8.83 3.29 -39.16
CA LEU A 23 -9.71 3.05 -38.02
C LEU A 23 -9.21 1.93 -37.08
N LEU A 24 -8.46 0.96 -37.59
CA LEU A 24 -7.73 -0.07 -36.83
C LEU A 24 -6.37 0.45 -36.32
N ARG A 25 -6.31 1.73 -35.96
CA ARG A 25 -5.16 2.28 -35.25
C ARG A 25 -5.28 1.89 -33.78
N GLU A 26 -4.61 0.80 -33.39
CA GLU A 26 -4.53 0.38 -31.99
C GLU A 26 -4.04 1.55 -31.13
N SER A 27 -4.95 2.07 -30.30
CA SER A 27 -4.62 3.10 -29.33
C SER A 27 -3.91 2.42 -28.17
N GLN A 28 -2.58 2.28 -28.31
CA GLN A 28 -1.65 2.09 -27.19
C GLN A 28 -2.04 3.10 -26.10
N ALA A 29 -2.68 2.61 -25.04
CA ALA A 29 -3.36 3.44 -24.05
C ALA A 29 -2.34 3.94 -23.03
N GLN A 30 -1.52 4.89 -23.49
CA GLN A 30 -0.40 5.45 -22.74
C GLN A 30 -0.85 5.97 -21.37
N LEU A 31 -0.11 5.59 -20.33
CA LEU A 31 -0.38 6.00 -18.95
C LEU A 31 -0.34 7.53 -18.82
N SER A 32 -1.27 8.09 -18.04
CA SER A 32 -1.40 9.53 -17.79
C SER A 32 -1.62 9.80 -16.31
N SER A 33 -1.02 10.87 -15.79
CA SER A 33 -1.28 11.33 -14.42
C SER A 33 -2.71 11.84 -14.21
N THR A 34 -3.46 12.12 -15.29
CA THR A 34 -4.85 12.62 -15.25
C THR A 34 -5.89 11.53 -15.53
N PHE A 35 -5.51 10.24 -15.51
CA PHE A 35 -6.37 9.14 -15.98
C PHE A 35 -7.69 9.02 -15.19
N TYR A 36 -7.67 9.33 -13.89
CA TYR A 36 -8.83 9.21 -13.00
C TYR A 36 -9.55 10.53 -12.69
N ASP A 37 -9.10 11.68 -13.21
CA ASP A 37 -9.62 13.03 -12.87
C ASP A 37 -11.13 13.20 -13.07
N SER A 38 -11.73 12.43 -13.99
CA SER A 38 -13.17 12.49 -14.31
C SER A 38 -13.99 11.30 -13.79
N THR A 39 -13.33 10.26 -13.26
CA THR A 39 -13.96 8.96 -12.92
C THR A 39 -13.72 8.56 -11.45
N CYS A 40 -12.60 8.95 -10.86
CA CYS A 40 -12.32 8.87 -9.43
C CYS A 40 -11.37 10.01 -8.98
N PRO A 41 -11.81 11.29 -9.03
CA PRO A 41 -10.94 12.46 -8.75
C PRO A 41 -10.31 12.46 -7.35
N ASN A 42 -10.89 11.73 -6.39
CA ASN A 42 -10.40 11.63 -5.02
C ASN A 42 -9.45 10.44 -4.79
N VAL A 43 -9.05 9.69 -5.83
CA VAL A 43 -8.26 8.45 -5.65
C VAL A 43 -6.96 8.70 -4.87
N SER A 44 -6.19 9.73 -5.23
CA SER A 44 -4.91 10.02 -4.59
C SER A 44 -5.05 10.46 -3.13
N SER A 45 -6.15 11.16 -2.77
CA SER A 45 -6.43 11.50 -1.37
C SER A 45 -6.92 10.29 -0.57
N ILE A 46 -7.69 9.38 -1.16
CA ILE A 46 -8.10 8.13 -0.50
C ILE A 46 -6.87 7.24 -0.22
N VAL A 47 -5.94 7.11 -1.17
CA VAL A 47 -4.68 6.40 -0.96
C VAL A 47 -3.85 7.08 0.15
N LEU A 48 -3.69 8.42 0.08
CA LEU A 48 -2.99 9.21 1.10
C LEU A 48 -3.54 8.98 2.51
N ASP A 49 -4.85 9.10 2.70
CA ASP A 49 -5.50 8.94 4.00
C ASP A 49 -5.32 7.52 4.56
N GLN A 50 -5.41 6.49 3.71
CA GLN A 50 -5.27 5.09 4.13
C GLN A 50 -3.81 4.73 4.48
N VAL A 51 -2.84 5.22 3.71
CA VAL A 51 -1.41 5.03 4.04
C VAL A 51 -1.03 5.80 5.30
N GLN A 52 -1.50 7.04 5.48
CA GLN A 52 -1.32 7.81 6.73
C GLN A 52 -1.96 7.12 7.94
N GLN A 53 -3.11 6.45 7.78
CA GLN A 53 -3.74 5.68 8.85
C GLN A 53 -2.92 4.46 9.23
N ALA A 54 -2.37 3.72 8.25
CA ALA A 54 -1.49 2.59 8.53
C ALA A 54 -0.17 3.02 9.19
N GLN A 55 0.43 4.13 8.73
CA GLN A 55 1.70 4.68 9.22
C GLN A 55 1.68 4.96 10.74
N LYS A 56 0.53 5.36 11.30
CA LYS A 56 0.35 5.64 12.73
C LYS A 56 0.57 4.41 13.62
N ASN A 57 0.27 3.21 13.10
CA ASN A 57 0.37 1.95 13.84
C ASN A 57 1.61 1.14 13.44
N ASP A 58 2.08 1.32 12.21
CA ASP A 58 3.24 0.64 11.64
C ASP A 58 3.98 1.62 10.71
N THR A 59 5.00 2.30 11.23
CA THR A 59 5.75 3.30 10.46
C THR A 59 6.42 2.65 9.23
N ARG A 60 6.83 1.38 9.34
CA ARG A 60 7.41 0.55 8.26
C ARG A 60 6.40 0.17 7.18
N ILE A 61 5.12 0.59 7.25
CA ILE A 61 4.19 0.34 6.14
C ILE A 61 4.63 1.08 4.87
N LEU A 62 5.18 2.30 5.00
CA LEU A 62 5.73 3.07 3.87
C LEU A 62 6.81 2.24 3.16
N ALA A 63 7.74 1.69 3.96
CA ALA A 63 8.80 0.75 3.56
C ALA A 63 8.32 -0.57 2.93
N SER A 64 7.03 -0.85 3.01
CA SER A 64 6.45 -2.09 2.51
C SER A 64 5.70 -1.87 1.21
N LEU A 65 5.01 -0.74 1.09
CA LEU A 65 4.16 -0.42 -0.06
C LEU A 65 4.98 -0.13 -1.32
N THR A 66 6.02 0.71 -1.27
CA THR A 66 6.85 0.89 -2.49
C THR A 66 7.62 -0.37 -2.86
N ARG A 67 8.04 -1.16 -1.86
CA ARG A 67 8.70 -2.44 -2.14
C ARG A 67 7.75 -3.45 -2.78
N LEU A 68 6.45 -3.46 -2.45
CA LEU A 68 5.47 -4.24 -3.22
C LEU A 68 5.40 -3.76 -4.68
N PHE A 69 5.43 -2.45 -4.92
CA PHE A 69 5.43 -1.89 -6.28
C PHE A 69 6.70 -2.23 -7.09
N PHE A 70 7.88 -2.19 -6.48
CA PHE A 70 9.12 -2.70 -7.10
C PHE A 70 8.99 -4.18 -7.48
N HIS A 71 8.58 -5.01 -6.51
CA HIS A 71 8.48 -6.46 -6.70
C HIS A 71 7.42 -6.84 -7.74
N ASP A 72 6.36 -6.04 -7.89
CA ASP A 72 5.35 -6.15 -8.94
C ASP A 72 5.94 -5.80 -10.32
N CYS A 73 6.46 -4.58 -10.48
CA CYS A 73 6.97 -4.09 -11.77
C CYS A 73 8.12 -4.92 -12.35
N PHE A 74 8.91 -5.62 -11.52
CA PHE A 74 9.96 -6.53 -11.97
C PHE A 74 9.47 -7.94 -12.39
N VAL A 75 8.17 -8.25 -12.22
CA VAL A 75 7.58 -9.56 -12.55
C VAL A 75 6.47 -9.38 -13.59
N ASN A 76 6.78 -9.69 -14.86
CA ASN A 76 5.94 -9.45 -16.05
C ASN A 76 5.68 -7.96 -16.38
N GLY A 77 5.61 -7.08 -15.38
CA GLY A 77 5.31 -5.66 -15.49
C GLY A 77 4.44 -5.19 -14.33
N CYS A 78 4.14 -3.90 -14.26
CA CYS A 78 3.32 -3.34 -13.18
C CYS A 78 1.82 -3.69 -13.37
N ASP A 79 1.42 -4.94 -13.12
CA ASP A 79 0.06 -5.46 -13.31
C ASP A 79 -0.64 -5.92 -12.02
N GLY A 80 -0.02 -5.74 -10.86
CA GLY A 80 -0.54 -6.18 -9.57
C GLY A 80 -0.58 -7.70 -9.40
N SER A 81 0.14 -8.49 -10.20
CA SER A 81 0.19 -9.95 -10.12
C SER A 81 0.67 -10.45 -8.74
N ILE A 82 1.58 -9.72 -8.09
CA ILE A 82 2.08 -10.01 -6.73
C ILE A 82 0.96 -10.04 -5.67
N LEU A 83 -0.17 -9.38 -5.95
CA LEU A 83 -1.30 -9.29 -5.02
C LEU A 83 -2.20 -10.52 -5.05
N LEU A 84 -2.13 -11.36 -6.08
CA LEU A 84 -2.95 -12.58 -6.21
C LEU A 84 -2.58 -13.64 -5.17
N ASP A 85 -3.57 -14.27 -4.55
CA ASP A 85 -3.39 -15.43 -3.68
C ASP A 85 -3.43 -16.76 -4.47
N ASN A 86 -3.00 -17.84 -3.81
CA ASN A 86 -3.05 -19.20 -4.37
C ASN A 86 -4.48 -19.60 -4.76
N SER A 87 -4.64 -20.24 -5.92
CA SER A 87 -5.92 -20.77 -6.40
C SER A 87 -5.73 -22.13 -7.08
N SER A 88 -6.78 -22.68 -7.70
CA SER A 88 -6.68 -23.89 -8.53
C SER A 88 -5.87 -23.70 -9.82
N THR A 89 -5.58 -22.45 -10.22
CA THR A 89 -4.85 -22.09 -11.45
C THR A 89 -3.71 -21.09 -11.24
N ILE A 90 -3.56 -20.53 -10.04
CA ILE A 90 -2.55 -19.52 -9.70
C ILE A 90 -1.68 -20.05 -8.56
N VAL A 91 -0.36 -20.08 -8.78
CA VAL A 91 0.64 -20.19 -7.70
C VAL A 91 1.09 -18.76 -7.39
N THR A 92 0.87 -18.31 -6.16
CA THR A 92 1.14 -16.92 -5.76
C THR A 92 2.63 -16.62 -5.76
N GLU A 93 2.99 -15.44 -6.23
CA GLU A 93 4.35 -14.91 -6.10
C GLU A 93 4.74 -14.65 -4.64
N LYS A 94 3.76 -14.51 -3.73
CA LYS A 94 4.00 -14.29 -2.29
C LYS A 94 4.82 -15.42 -1.66
N ASP A 95 4.77 -16.62 -2.24
CA ASP A 95 5.49 -17.81 -1.80
C ASP A 95 6.88 -17.97 -2.48
N ALA A 96 7.23 -17.14 -3.47
CA ALA A 96 8.55 -17.16 -4.12
C ALA A 96 9.65 -16.59 -3.19
N ALA A 97 10.89 -17.09 -3.26
CA ALA A 97 11.90 -16.85 -2.21
C ALA A 97 12.18 -15.37 -1.80
N PRO A 98 12.15 -14.36 -2.69
CA PRO A 98 12.29 -12.95 -2.31
C PRO A 98 11.05 -12.36 -1.60
N ASN A 99 9.88 -12.98 -1.77
CA ASN A 99 8.59 -12.59 -1.18
C ASN A 99 8.21 -13.44 0.05
N ASN A 100 8.57 -14.72 0.05
CA ASN A 100 8.22 -15.67 1.08
C ASN A 100 8.87 -15.29 2.41
N ASN A 101 8.04 -15.13 3.43
CA ASN A 101 8.48 -14.57 4.71
C ASN A 101 9.31 -13.29 4.49
N SER A 102 8.80 -12.34 3.69
CA SER A 102 9.56 -11.17 3.25
C SER A 102 8.69 -10.00 2.75
N ALA A 103 7.80 -10.22 1.78
CA ALA A 103 6.84 -9.22 1.32
C ALA A 103 5.73 -9.02 2.37
N ARG A 104 5.23 -7.78 2.50
CA ARG A 104 4.21 -7.42 3.49
C ARG A 104 3.46 -6.16 3.04
N GLY A 105 2.37 -5.81 3.73
CA GLY A 105 1.56 -4.63 3.43
C GLY A 105 0.30 -4.92 2.61
N PHE A 106 0.10 -6.17 2.16
CA PHE A 106 -1.07 -6.62 1.41
C PHE A 106 -2.41 -6.21 2.05
N GLY A 107 -2.57 -6.36 3.37
CA GLY A 107 -3.79 -5.93 4.08
C GLY A 107 -4.04 -4.42 4.08
N VAL A 108 -3.02 -3.59 3.83
CA VAL A 108 -3.19 -2.14 3.65
C VAL A 108 -3.54 -1.82 2.20
N VAL A 109 -3.01 -2.56 1.22
CA VAL A 109 -3.49 -2.53 -0.18
C VAL A 109 -4.97 -2.92 -0.26
N ASP A 110 -5.40 -3.93 0.51
CA ASP A 110 -6.81 -4.31 0.65
C ASP A 110 -7.67 -3.18 1.25
N ASN A 111 -7.21 -2.52 2.31
CA ASN A 111 -7.92 -1.39 2.92
C ASN A 111 -8.03 -0.20 1.96
N ILE A 112 -6.95 0.12 1.22
CA ILE A 112 -6.96 1.13 0.16
C ILE A 112 -7.99 0.74 -0.91
N LYS A 113 -7.95 -0.50 -1.42
CA LYS A 113 -8.89 -0.98 -2.44
C LYS A 113 -10.34 -0.90 -1.97
N ALA A 114 -10.64 -1.31 -0.73
CA ALA A 114 -11.98 -1.20 -0.17
C ALA A 114 -12.45 0.26 -0.05
N ALA A 115 -11.58 1.18 0.40
CA ALA A 115 -11.90 2.61 0.46
C ALA A 115 -12.13 3.23 -0.92
N VAL A 116 -11.33 2.83 -1.92
CA VAL A 116 -11.45 3.27 -3.31
C VAL A 116 -12.72 2.71 -3.97
N GLU A 117 -13.03 1.42 -3.83
CA GLU A 117 -14.27 0.82 -4.33
C GLU A 117 -15.52 1.47 -3.73
N ASN A 118 -15.50 1.81 -2.43
CA ASN A 118 -16.58 2.55 -1.77
C ASN A 118 -16.80 3.96 -2.35
N SER A 119 -15.80 4.56 -3.01
CA SER A 119 -15.89 5.88 -3.65
C SER A 119 -16.11 5.83 -5.16
N CYS A 120 -15.61 4.80 -5.85
CA CYS A 120 -15.59 4.70 -7.31
C CYS A 120 -15.45 3.23 -7.78
N SER A 121 -16.44 2.41 -7.43
CA SER A 121 -16.40 0.96 -7.68
C SER A 121 -16.16 0.57 -9.15
N GLY A 122 -15.23 -0.36 -9.36
CA GLY A 122 -14.86 -0.91 -10.67
C GLY A 122 -14.06 0.04 -11.57
N ILE A 123 -13.54 1.15 -11.03
CA ILE A 123 -12.78 2.16 -11.79
C ILE A 123 -11.26 1.96 -11.68
N VAL A 124 -10.73 1.79 -10.46
CA VAL A 124 -9.29 1.85 -10.18
C VAL A 124 -8.68 0.46 -10.04
N SER A 125 -7.60 0.17 -10.77
CA SER A 125 -6.88 -1.10 -10.70
C SER A 125 -6.07 -1.25 -9.41
N CYS A 126 -5.73 -2.48 -9.03
CA CYS A 126 -4.81 -2.71 -7.92
C CYS A 126 -3.36 -2.38 -8.30
N ALA A 127 -3.00 -2.50 -9.57
CA ALA A 127 -1.73 -2.02 -10.12
C ALA A 127 -1.51 -0.51 -9.91
N ASP A 128 -2.51 0.34 -10.21
CA ASP A 128 -2.42 1.78 -9.97
C ASP A 128 -2.51 2.14 -8.48
N ILE A 129 -3.16 1.31 -7.65
CA ILE A 129 -3.11 1.45 -6.19
C ILE A 129 -1.68 1.23 -5.66
N LEU A 130 -0.93 0.26 -6.17
CA LEU A 130 0.49 0.10 -5.81
C LEU A 130 1.33 1.32 -6.24
N ALA A 131 1.14 1.81 -7.46
CA ALA A 131 1.85 2.98 -7.98
C ALA A 131 1.57 4.26 -7.17
N LEU A 132 0.32 4.48 -6.76
CA LEU A 132 -0.06 5.60 -5.89
C LEU A 132 0.45 5.40 -4.45
N ALA A 133 0.37 4.18 -3.92
CA ALA A 133 0.83 3.88 -2.56
C ALA A 133 2.35 4.05 -2.42
N ALA A 134 3.12 3.79 -3.48
CA ALA A 134 4.55 4.07 -3.57
C ALA A 134 4.86 5.57 -3.46
N GLU A 135 4.28 6.42 -4.33
CA GLU A 135 4.52 7.87 -4.30
C GLU A 135 4.08 8.50 -2.99
N VAL A 136 2.91 8.10 -2.48
CA VAL A 136 2.43 8.51 -1.17
C VAL A 136 3.40 8.09 -0.07
N SER A 137 3.98 6.88 -0.14
CA SER A 137 4.95 6.40 0.86
C SER A 137 6.25 7.19 0.87
N VAL A 138 6.74 7.64 -0.29
CA VAL A 138 7.90 8.54 -0.40
C VAL A 138 7.56 9.97 0.05
N ASN A 139 6.45 10.53 -0.42
CA ASN A 139 6.07 11.89 -0.08
C ASN A 139 5.74 12.05 1.43
N LEU A 140 5.25 10.99 2.11
CA LEU A 140 4.93 11.01 3.55
C LEU A 140 6.14 10.86 4.48
N CYS A 141 7.31 10.46 3.98
CA CYS A 141 8.41 9.98 4.81
C CYS A 141 9.32 11.14 5.29
N ALA A 142 8.67 12.16 5.87
CA ALA A 142 9.18 13.50 6.11
C ALA A 142 10.02 13.69 7.39
N SER A 143 11.17 14.33 7.26
CA SER A 143 12.03 14.74 8.37
C SER A 143 11.33 15.74 9.30
N VAL A 144 10.94 15.29 10.49
CA VAL A 144 10.34 16.11 11.56
C VAL A 144 11.43 16.88 12.31
N LEU A 145 12.29 17.60 11.58
CA LEU A 145 13.32 18.48 12.14
C LEU A 145 13.56 19.69 11.22
N LEU A 146 13.09 20.84 11.74
CA LEU A 146 13.22 22.22 11.27
C LEU A 146 12.12 22.74 10.32
N ILE A 147 11.46 23.80 10.80
CA ILE A 147 10.40 24.53 10.13
C ILE A 147 11.04 25.50 9.12
N GLY A 148 11.06 25.15 7.83
CA GLY A 148 11.49 26.09 6.78
C GLY A 148 11.99 25.50 5.46
N SER A 149 12.43 24.24 5.45
CA SER A 149 12.81 23.51 4.22
C SER A 149 11.71 22.54 3.80
N GLN A 150 11.63 22.23 2.50
CA GLN A 150 10.76 21.16 1.98
C GLN A 150 11.17 19.84 2.65
N SER A 151 10.30 19.31 3.51
CA SER A 151 10.60 18.22 4.44
C SER A 151 9.72 17.02 4.07
N GLY A 152 10.29 16.09 3.31
CA GLY A 152 9.61 14.98 2.65
C GLY A 152 10.57 14.28 1.68
N GLY A 153 10.30 13.02 1.34
CA GLY A 153 10.88 12.44 0.14
C GLY A 153 10.36 13.14 -1.12
N PRO A 154 10.99 12.93 -2.29
CA PRO A 154 10.57 13.57 -3.53
C PRO A 154 9.11 13.27 -3.89
N LYS A 155 8.36 14.29 -4.27
CA LYS A 155 6.98 14.15 -4.76
C LYS A 155 6.95 14.12 -6.30
N TRP A 156 6.15 13.24 -6.91
CA TRP A 156 5.99 13.21 -8.38
C TRP A 156 4.55 12.97 -8.84
N SER A 157 4.31 13.22 -10.13
CA SER A 157 3.04 12.86 -10.77
C SER A 157 3.09 11.40 -11.23
N VAL A 158 2.49 10.51 -10.45
CA VAL A 158 2.32 9.10 -10.84
C VAL A 158 1.54 9.03 -12.15
N LEU A 159 2.06 8.32 -13.16
CA LEU A 159 1.32 7.98 -14.37
C LEU A 159 0.38 6.81 -14.08
N LEU A 160 -0.88 6.87 -14.52
CA LEU A 160 -1.97 5.95 -14.18
C LEU A 160 -2.70 5.46 -15.44
N GLY A 161 -3.51 4.42 -15.30
CA GLY A 161 -4.18 3.70 -16.38
C GLY A 161 -3.76 2.24 -16.54
N ARG A 162 -3.04 1.68 -15.56
CA ARG A 162 -2.64 0.26 -15.54
C ARG A 162 -3.85 -0.61 -15.27
N ARG A 163 -3.78 -1.86 -15.70
CA ARG A 163 -4.83 -2.87 -15.54
C ARG A 163 -4.27 -4.10 -14.84
N ASP A 164 -5.17 -4.83 -14.19
CA ASP A 164 -4.83 -5.95 -13.33
C ASP A 164 -4.54 -7.23 -14.12
N GLY A 165 -3.41 -7.85 -13.83
CA GLY A 165 -3.01 -9.16 -14.35
C GLY A 165 -3.93 -10.28 -13.86
N THR A 166 -4.18 -11.25 -14.73
CA THR A 166 -5.04 -12.42 -14.43
C THR A 166 -4.25 -13.69 -14.06
N THR A 167 -2.94 -13.58 -13.91
CA THR A 167 -2.01 -14.67 -13.60
C THR A 167 -0.85 -14.15 -12.75
N ALA A 168 -0.24 -15.01 -11.95
CA ALA A 168 1.00 -14.71 -11.21
C ALA A 168 2.15 -15.61 -11.69
N ASN A 169 3.39 -15.15 -11.58
CA ASN A 169 4.61 -15.78 -12.10
C ASN A 169 5.65 -16.02 -10.99
N PHE A 170 5.35 -17.00 -10.11
CA PHE A 170 6.24 -17.50 -9.04
C PHE A 170 7.70 -17.69 -9.49
N THR A 171 7.93 -18.20 -10.71
CA THR A 171 9.28 -18.49 -11.23
C THR A 171 10.07 -17.21 -11.50
N ALA A 172 9.45 -16.18 -12.09
CA ALA A 172 10.10 -14.88 -12.30
C ALA A 172 10.30 -14.13 -10.98
N ALA A 173 9.30 -14.16 -10.09
CA ALA A 173 9.43 -13.62 -8.73
C ALA A 173 10.57 -14.29 -7.92
N GLY A 174 10.92 -15.55 -8.25
CA GLY A 174 12.09 -16.25 -7.71
C GLY A 174 13.46 -15.69 -8.15
N ASN A 175 13.50 -14.87 -9.21
CA ASN A 175 14.73 -14.32 -9.81
C ASN A 175 14.93 -12.81 -9.56
N LEU A 176 14.17 -12.19 -8.66
CA LEU A 176 14.32 -10.76 -8.33
C LEU A 176 15.76 -10.41 -7.84
N PRO A 177 16.21 -9.14 -7.94
CA PRO A 177 17.56 -8.73 -7.54
C PRO A 177 17.85 -9.00 -6.06
N GLY A 178 18.82 -9.89 -5.79
CA GLY A 178 19.09 -10.45 -4.47
C GLY A 178 20.12 -9.68 -3.63
N PRO A 179 20.11 -9.80 -2.29
CA PRO A 179 21.03 -9.10 -1.38
C PRO A 179 22.49 -9.57 -1.47
N ARG A 180 22.78 -10.52 -2.35
CA ARG A 180 24.09 -11.16 -2.63
C ARG A 180 24.40 -11.23 -4.12
N ASP A 181 23.58 -10.59 -4.95
CA ASP A 181 23.88 -10.44 -6.37
C ASP A 181 25.03 -9.43 -6.52
N ASN A 182 26.01 -9.76 -7.37
CA ASN A 182 27.11 -8.85 -7.68
C ASN A 182 26.66 -7.77 -8.67
N LEU A 183 27.47 -6.71 -8.83
CA LEU A 183 27.11 -5.56 -9.68
C LEU A 183 26.69 -5.98 -11.09
N THR A 184 27.43 -6.88 -11.75
CA THR A 184 27.09 -7.40 -13.09
C THR A 184 25.71 -8.09 -13.14
N THR A 185 25.34 -8.80 -12.07
CA THR A 185 24.04 -9.48 -11.97
C THR A 185 22.91 -8.49 -11.72
N LEU A 186 23.13 -7.48 -10.86
CA LEU A 186 22.18 -6.39 -10.62
C LEU A 186 21.93 -5.60 -11.92
N GLN A 187 23.00 -5.13 -12.58
CA GLN A 187 22.94 -4.46 -13.88
C GLN A 187 22.16 -5.31 -14.89
N LYS A 188 22.45 -6.61 -15.01
CA LYS A 188 21.70 -7.47 -15.94
C LYS A 188 20.22 -7.52 -15.62
N LYS A 189 19.83 -7.75 -14.35
CA LYS A 189 18.42 -7.86 -13.94
C LYS A 189 17.64 -6.56 -14.15
N PHE A 190 18.27 -5.40 -14.00
CA PHE A 190 17.65 -4.11 -14.29
C PHE A 190 17.53 -3.89 -15.81
N ASN A 191 18.59 -4.16 -16.58
CA ASN A 191 18.56 -4.04 -18.05
C ASN A 191 17.56 -5.03 -18.69
N ASP A 192 17.36 -6.22 -18.11
CA ASP A 192 16.36 -7.21 -18.53
C ASP A 192 14.91 -6.68 -18.46
N VAL A 193 14.64 -5.68 -17.60
CA VAL A 193 13.35 -4.98 -17.49
C VAL A 193 13.39 -3.55 -18.07
N GLY A 194 14.47 -3.18 -18.77
CA GLY A 194 14.61 -1.88 -19.45
C GLY A 194 15.13 -0.72 -18.59
N LEU A 195 15.63 -1.00 -17.37
CA LEU A 195 16.22 -0.02 -16.46
C LEU A 195 17.75 0.00 -16.57
N ASN A 196 18.35 1.19 -16.54
CA ASN A 196 19.79 1.41 -16.73
C ASN A 196 20.57 1.56 -15.41
N ASP A 197 21.91 1.68 -15.47
CA ASP A 197 22.78 1.85 -14.30
C ASP A 197 22.37 3.03 -13.39
N THR A 198 21.82 4.11 -13.95
CA THR A 198 21.30 5.25 -13.17
C THR A 198 20.02 4.88 -12.43
N ASP A 199 19.11 4.14 -13.08
CA ASP A 199 17.89 3.64 -12.44
C ASP A 199 18.24 2.64 -11.32
N LEU A 200 19.23 1.77 -11.54
CA LEU A 200 19.76 0.83 -10.54
C LEU A 200 20.27 1.55 -9.29
N VAL A 201 21.16 2.53 -9.46
CA VAL A 201 21.74 3.26 -8.31
C VAL A 201 20.70 4.14 -7.64
N ALA A 202 19.80 4.79 -8.39
CA ALA A 202 18.76 5.66 -7.84
C ALA A 202 17.70 4.86 -7.05
N LEU A 203 17.18 3.77 -7.62
CA LEU A 203 16.19 2.93 -6.93
C LEU A 203 16.79 2.25 -5.70
N SER A 204 18.07 1.86 -5.72
CA SER A 204 18.74 1.32 -4.53
C SER A 204 18.72 2.29 -3.32
N GLY A 205 18.38 3.57 -3.52
CA GLY A 205 18.30 4.62 -2.50
C GLY A 205 16.93 4.97 -1.87
N GLU A 206 15.78 4.33 -2.18
CA GLU A 206 14.59 4.39 -1.25
C GLU A 206 14.95 3.66 0.07
N ILE A 207 14.21 3.34 1.14
CA ILE A 207 12.80 3.43 1.56
C ILE A 207 12.78 3.92 3.15
N SER A 208 11.92 5.74 4.33
CA SER A 208 11.80 6.44 5.67
C SER A 208 10.55 6.11 6.50
N SER A 209 10.70 6.20 7.82
CA SER A 209 9.61 5.99 8.77
C SER A 209 9.79 6.69 10.12
N LEU A 210 10.11 7.99 10.08
CA LEU A 210 10.16 8.90 11.24
C LEU A 210 8.84 8.91 12.07
N GLN A 211 8.82 9.13 13.39
CA GLN A 211 9.92 9.30 14.36
C GLN A 211 9.53 8.76 15.76
N LYS A 212 10.52 8.27 16.52
CA LYS A 212 10.41 7.65 17.85
C LYS A 212 10.13 8.63 19.01
N ARG A 213 9.16 8.31 19.90
CA ARG A 213 9.26 8.53 21.37
C ARG A 213 8.12 7.86 22.18
N LYS A 214 8.50 7.29 23.34
CA LYS A 214 7.64 6.74 24.43
C LYS A 214 6.65 5.60 24.07
N LEU A 215 7.14 4.37 24.09
CA LEU A 215 6.91 3.51 25.27
C LEU A 215 8.00 2.45 25.39
N GLU A 216 8.28 1.98 26.60
CA GLU A 216 8.96 0.71 26.84
C GLU A 216 7.92 -0.41 26.92
N ALA A 217 8.32 -1.66 26.65
CA ALA A 217 7.48 -2.86 26.68
C ALA A 217 6.30 -2.92 25.68
N ALA A 218 6.59 -3.43 24.48
CA ALA A 218 5.60 -4.09 23.62
C ALA A 218 6.15 -5.44 23.12
N VAL A 219 6.20 -6.44 24.02
CA VAL A 219 6.57 -7.81 23.63
C VAL A 219 5.37 -8.46 22.94
N HIS A 220 5.32 -8.39 21.61
CA HIS A 220 4.68 -9.39 20.73
C HIS A 220 5.21 -9.24 19.29
N ALA A 221 6.26 -10.00 18.98
CA ALA A 221 6.83 -10.02 17.63
C ALA A 221 5.96 -10.89 16.70
N HIS A 222 5.08 -10.26 15.93
CA HIS A 222 4.64 -10.86 14.67
C HIS A 222 5.71 -10.57 13.59
N SER A 223 6.25 -11.64 13.02
CA SER A 223 7.48 -11.62 12.23
C SER A 223 7.39 -10.75 10.98
N LEU A 224 8.25 -9.73 10.88
CA LEU A 224 8.44 -8.86 9.71
C LEU A 224 9.96 -8.63 9.55
N LEU A 225 10.79 -9.21 8.67
CA LEU A 225 10.66 -9.71 7.28
C LEU A 225 10.80 -8.61 6.19
N ILE A 226 11.83 -8.74 5.33
CA ILE A 226 12.27 -7.95 4.12
C ILE A 226 13.37 -8.77 3.38
N LEU A 227 13.48 -8.64 2.04
CA LEU A 227 14.54 -9.11 1.10
C LEU A 227 14.41 -8.38 -0.26
N SER A 228 15.43 -8.47 -1.11
CA SER A 228 15.48 -7.91 -2.48
C SER A 228 15.63 -6.39 -2.57
N ALA A 229 16.28 -5.95 -3.65
CA ALA A 229 16.72 -4.57 -3.85
C ALA A 229 15.58 -3.60 -4.25
N GLY A 230 15.99 -2.36 -4.53
CA GLY A 230 15.11 -1.25 -4.90
C GLY A 230 14.85 -0.24 -3.78
N ALA A 231 15.57 -0.31 -2.64
CA ALA A 231 15.21 0.44 -1.42
C ALA A 231 16.13 0.24 -0.16
N HIS A 232 17.29 0.93 0.01
CA HIS A 232 18.13 0.79 1.23
C HIS A 232 18.61 2.04 2.05
N THR A 233 18.18 3.30 1.81
CA THR A 233 18.44 4.48 2.70
C THR A 233 17.57 4.59 3.96
N PHE A 234 16.59 3.71 4.15
CA PHE A 234 16.01 3.43 5.47
C PHE A 234 15.44 1.99 5.43
N GLY A 235 14.63 1.60 6.41
CA GLY A 235 14.07 0.25 6.44
C GLY A 235 15.04 -0.77 7.06
N ARG A 236 14.63 -2.05 7.10
CA ARG A 236 15.29 -3.06 7.96
C ARG A 236 15.51 -4.41 7.27
N ALA A 237 16.76 -4.85 7.20
CA ALA A 237 17.15 -6.17 6.72
C ALA A 237 17.24 -7.19 7.87
N GLN A 238 16.98 -8.45 7.56
CA GLN A 238 17.16 -9.57 8.51
C GLN A 238 18.60 -10.09 8.45
N CYS A 239 19.18 -10.47 9.59
CA CYS A 239 20.52 -11.07 9.68
C CYS A 239 20.77 -12.14 8.59
N ARG A 240 19.81 -13.03 8.32
CA ARG A 240 19.92 -14.10 7.30
C ARG A 240 20.31 -13.61 5.89
N THR A 241 20.04 -12.36 5.56
CA THR A 241 20.34 -11.78 4.24
C THR A 241 21.84 -11.46 4.08
N PHE A 242 22.47 -10.87 5.09
CA PHE A 242 23.86 -10.39 5.06
C PHE A 242 24.85 -11.17 5.97
N ILE A 243 24.40 -12.15 6.76
CA ILE A 243 25.26 -12.92 7.69
C ILE A 243 26.44 -13.64 7.02
N ASN A 244 26.38 -13.90 5.71
CA ASN A 244 27.54 -14.35 4.92
C ASN A 244 28.69 -13.34 5.02
N ARG A 245 28.42 -12.03 4.86
CA ARG A 245 29.43 -10.96 4.94
C ARG A 245 30.11 -10.88 6.32
N LEU A 246 29.44 -11.35 7.37
CA LEU A 246 29.94 -11.25 8.75
C LEU A 246 30.92 -12.37 9.13
N TYR A 247 30.85 -13.53 8.49
CA TYR A 247 31.56 -14.75 8.94
C TYR A 247 32.05 -15.70 7.84
N ASN A 248 31.42 -15.72 6.65
CA ASN A 248 31.77 -16.63 5.57
C ASN A 248 31.46 -15.98 4.20
N PHE A 249 32.27 -14.98 3.85
CA PHE A 249 32.18 -14.29 2.58
C PHE A 249 32.88 -15.09 1.48
N SER A 250 32.18 -15.30 0.36
CA SER A 250 32.65 -16.10 -0.79
C SER A 250 33.23 -17.48 -0.41
N ASP A 251 32.64 -18.12 0.61
CA ASP A 251 33.03 -19.40 1.20
C ASP A 251 34.46 -19.50 1.77
N ASN A 252 35.12 -18.36 1.98
CA ASN A 252 36.50 -18.29 2.49
C ASN A 252 36.61 -18.34 4.03
N SER A 253 35.51 -18.57 4.76
CA SER A 253 35.47 -18.56 6.24
C SER A 253 35.98 -17.26 6.91
N THR A 254 35.89 -16.14 6.19
CA THR A 254 36.26 -14.80 6.66
C THR A 254 35.09 -13.82 6.51
N ALA A 255 35.16 -12.68 7.20
CA ALA A 255 34.30 -11.55 6.91
C ALA A 255 34.64 -10.89 5.56
N ASP A 256 33.71 -10.09 5.05
CA ASP A 256 33.80 -9.36 3.80
C ASP A 256 34.77 -8.15 3.89
N PRO A 257 35.83 -8.06 3.06
CA PRO A 257 36.79 -6.95 3.06
C PRO A 257 36.23 -5.64 2.45
N SER A 258 35.04 -5.68 1.84
CA SER A 258 34.30 -4.49 1.42
C SER A 258 33.55 -3.81 2.58
N LEU A 259 33.42 -4.48 3.74
CA LEU A 259 32.67 -4.00 4.91
C LEU A 259 33.60 -3.32 5.95
N ASN A 260 33.17 -2.18 6.47
CA ASN A 260 33.86 -1.40 7.51
C ASN A 260 34.02 -2.23 8.80
N SER A 261 35.23 -2.27 9.37
CA SER A 261 35.55 -3.14 10.51
C SER A 261 34.85 -2.75 11.83
N THR A 262 34.48 -1.48 12.00
CA THR A 262 33.73 -1.01 13.18
C THR A 262 32.25 -1.33 13.04
N TYR A 263 31.70 -1.18 11.84
CA TYR A 263 30.33 -1.56 11.53
C TYR A 263 30.15 -3.09 11.54
N LEU A 264 31.11 -3.85 11.00
CA LEU A 264 31.20 -5.31 11.12
C LEU A 264 31.13 -5.77 12.58
N ALA A 265 31.90 -5.18 13.50
CA ALA A 265 31.85 -5.54 14.91
C ALA A 265 30.47 -5.25 15.55
N THR A 266 29.78 -4.20 15.08
CA THR A 266 28.41 -3.87 15.50
C THR A 266 27.40 -4.88 14.96
N LEU A 267 27.48 -5.23 13.67
CA LEU A 267 26.61 -6.22 13.04
C LEU A 267 26.85 -7.64 13.60
N GLN A 268 28.08 -8.05 13.88
CA GLN A 268 28.39 -9.34 14.53
C GLN A 268 27.81 -9.43 15.96
N LYS A 269 27.66 -8.31 16.67
CA LYS A 269 27.00 -8.26 17.98
C LYS A 269 25.47 -8.41 17.86
N ASN A 270 24.87 -7.83 16.83
CA ASN A 270 23.43 -7.89 16.57
C ASN A 270 23.00 -9.21 15.91
N CYS A 271 23.88 -9.79 15.10
CA CYS A 271 23.68 -11.01 14.31
C CYS A 271 24.77 -12.06 14.63
N PRO A 272 24.87 -12.57 15.87
CA PRO A 272 25.89 -13.55 16.23
C PRO A 272 25.78 -14.83 15.39
N GLN A 273 26.92 -15.47 15.12
CA GLN A 273 26.98 -16.72 14.35
C GLN A 273 26.12 -17.82 15.01
N GLY A 274 25.18 -18.40 14.25
CA GLY A 274 24.20 -19.36 14.79
C GLY A 274 23.04 -18.74 15.59
N GLY A 275 22.96 -17.40 15.68
CA GLY A 275 21.87 -16.68 16.33
C GLY A 275 20.59 -16.60 15.48
N ASN A 276 19.63 -15.80 15.94
CA ASN A 276 18.35 -15.62 15.26
C ASN A 276 18.52 -14.90 13.91
N GLY A 277 18.45 -15.67 12.81
CA GLY A 277 18.54 -15.14 11.44
C GLY A 277 17.44 -14.13 11.06
N SER A 278 16.35 -14.05 11.84
CA SER A 278 15.25 -13.10 11.63
C SER A 278 15.41 -11.77 12.38
N THR A 279 16.46 -11.60 13.20
CA THR A 279 16.75 -10.32 13.87
C THR A 279 16.98 -9.22 12.84
N LEU A 280 16.37 -8.05 13.08
CA LEU A 280 16.43 -6.90 12.19
C LEU A 280 17.61 -5.98 12.52
N ASN A 281 18.20 -5.41 11.47
CA ASN A 281 19.13 -4.28 11.52
C ASN A 281 18.68 -3.24 10.48
N ASP A 282 18.91 -1.97 10.75
CA ASP A 282 18.56 -0.87 9.84
C ASP A 282 19.53 -0.84 8.65
N LEU A 283 18.98 -0.65 7.44
CA LEU A 283 19.70 -0.66 6.17
C LEU A 283 20.64 0.56 6.02
N ASP A 284 20.17 1.72 6.48
CA ASP A 284 20.99 2.90 6.71
C ASP A 284 21.33 3.00 8.21
N PRO A 285 22.62 2.88 8.60
CA PRO A 285 23.05 3.08 9.99
C PRO A 285 23.11 4.55 10.44
N THR A 286 23.13 5.51 9.51
CA THR A 286 23.25 6.96 9.75
C THR A 286 21.88 7.58 10.00
N THR A 287 20.91 7.32 9.13
CA THR A 287 19.52 7.78 9.23
C THR A 287 18.48 6.66 8.97
N PRO A 288 18.40 5.63 9.86
CA PRO A 288 17.49 4.46 9.78
C PRO A 288 16.01 4.63 9.39
N ASP A 289 15.53 5.88 9.38
CA ASP A 289 14.14 6.28 9.22
C ASP A 289 13.99 7.57 8.36
N THR A 290 15.01 8.07 7.63
CA THR A 290 14.93 9.30 6.80
C THR A 290 15.17 9.01 5.31
N PHE A 291 14.47 9.71 4.40
CA PHE A 291 14.77 9.70 2.96
C PHE A 291 15.65 10.90 2.68
N ASP A 292 16.95 10.64 2.57
CA ASP A 292 17.98 11.59 2.16
C ASP A 292 19.08 10.80 1.40
N ASN A 293 20.25 11.40 1.19
CA ASN A 293 21.33 10.76 0.44
C ASN A 293 22.37 10.03 1.33
N ASN A 294 22.12 9.87 2.64
CA ASN A 294 23.11 9.27 3.55
C ASN A 294 23.48 7.83 3.17
N TYR A 295 22.57 7.03 2.58
CA TYR A 295 22.90 5.73 1.97
C TYR A 295 24.15 5.77 1.10
N PHE A 296 24.23 6.71 0.16
CA PHE A 296 25.36 6.83 -0.75
C PHE A 296 26.64 7.25 -0.01
N THR A 297 26.53 8.05 1.04
CA THR A 297 27.68 8.37 1.92
C THR A 297 28.14 7.16 2.73
N ASN A 298 27.22 6.28 3.17
CA ASN A 298 27.55 5.03 3.85
C ASN A 298 28.30 4.07 2.89
N LEU A 299 27.94 4.04 1.60
CA LEU A 299 28.69 3.25 0.62
C LEU A 299 30.15 3.72 0.54
N GLN A 300 30.39 5.04 0.60
CA GLN A 300 31.72 5.63 0.62
C GLN A 300 32.53 5.31 1.90
N THR A 301 31.87 5.11 3.05
CA THR A 301 32.52 4.72 4.33
C THR A 301 32.62 3.20 4.55
N LYS A 302 32.23 2.40 3.55
CA LYS A 302 32.13 0.92 3.60
C LYS A 302 31.05 0.38 4.56
N GLU A 303 29.96 1.13 4.73
CA GLU A 303 28.88 0.89 5.68
C GLU A 303 27.53 0.54 5.01
N GLY A 304 27.54 0.21 3.70
CA GLY A 304 26.38 -0.43 3.05
C GLY A 304 26.13 -1.82 3.63
N LEU A 305 24.88 -2.14 4.01
CA LEU A 305 24.56 -3.34 4.79
C LEU A 305 24.55 -4.64 3.96
N LEU A 306 23.90 -4.65 2.81
CA LEU A 306 23.85 -5.82 1.93
C LEU A 306 25.10 -5.88 1.04
N GLN A 307 25.39 -7.04 0.46
CA GLN A 307 26.51 -7.13 -0.49
C GLN A 307 26.16 -6.32 -1.74
N SER A 308 24.92 -6.46 -2.23
CA SER A 308 24.38 -5.70 -3.36
C SER A 308 24.47 -4.18 -3.20
N ASP A 309 24.53 -3.66 -1.97
CA ASP A 309 24.75 -2.22 -1.71
C ASP A 309 26.20 -1.85 -1.96
N GLN A 310 27.12 -2.56 -1.30
CA GLN A 310 28.54 -2.22 -1.34
C GLN A 310 29.14 -2.46 -2.74
N GLU A 311 28.61 -3.42 -3.49
CA GLU A 311 28.94 -3.68 -4.90
C GLU A 311 28.68 -2.46 -5.82
N LEU A 312 27.81 -1.50 -5.45
CA LEU A 312 27.60 -0.27 -6.22
C LEU A 312 28.79 0.70 -6.15
N TYR A 313 29.67 0.56 -5.15
CA TYR A 313 30.79 1.47 -4.89
C TYR A 313 32.14 0.79 -4.58
N ASP A 314 32.22 -0.54 -4.51
CA ASP A 314 33.50 -1.24 -4.29
C ASP A 314 34.46 -1.10 -5.50
N THR A 315 35.69 -1.53 -5.29
CA THR A 315 36.88 -1.28 -6.09
C THR A 315 36.71 -1.71 -7.57
N GLY A 316 36.32 -0.75 -8.41
CA GLY A 316 36.13 -0.94 -9.85
C GLY A 316 34.68 -0.94 -10.33
N ALA A 317 33.70 -0.68 -9.45
CA ALA A 317 32.29 -0.54 -9.82
C ALA A 317 32.07 0.58 -10.85
N SER A 318 31.39 0.28 -11.97
CA SER A 318 31.04 1.28 -13.00
C SER A 318 30.08 2.35 -12.48
N THR A 319 29.25 1.98 -11.51
CA THR A 319 28.26 2.81 -10.81
C THR A 319 28.85 3.80 -9.81
N ALA A 320 30.15 3.69 -9.46
CA ALA A 320 30.73 4.50 -8.38
C ALA A 320 30.60 6.02 -8.62
N SER A 321 30.78 6.47 -9.86
CA SER A 321 30.59 7.89 -10.23
C SER A 321 29.16 8.40 -10.11
N ILE A 322 28.15 7.53 -10.08
CA ILE A 322 26.74 7.88 -9.85
C ILE A 322 26.50 7.99 -8.34
N VAL A 323 27.03 7.04 -7.56
CA VAL A 323 27.03 7.07 -6.09
C VAL A 323 27.70 8.36 -5.57
N ASP A 324 28.85 8.75 -6.14
CA ASP A 324 29.53 10.01 -5.78
C ASP A 324 28.66 11.26 -6.02
N GLN A 325 27.94 11.30 -7.15
CA GLN A 325 27.04 12.42 -7.47
C GLN A 325 25.85 12.49 -6.50
N PHE A 326 25.29 11.34 -6.14
CA PHE A 326 24.16 11.27 -5.21
C PHE A 326 24.58 11.57 -3.77
N ALA A 327 25.73 11.04 -3.31
CA ALA A 327 26.34 11.37 -2.02
C ALA A 327 26.69 12.86 -1.91
N ALA A 328 27.17 13.48 -2.99
CA ALA A 328 27.49 14.91 -3.01
C ALA A 328 26.26 15.83 -3.13
N ASN A 329 25.14 15.35 -3.68
CA ASN A 329 23.97 16.20 -3.97
C ASN A 329 22.63 15.45 -3.91
N GLN A 330 21.92 15.64 -2.79
CA GLN A 330 20.58 15.09 -2.56
C GLN A 330 19.55 15.51 -3.62
N THR A 331 19.64 16.69 -4.23
CA THR A 331 18.72 17.11 -5.30
C THR A 331 18.91 16.27 -6.56
N VAL A 332 20.16 16.00 -6.95
CA VAL A 332 20.47 15.14 -8.11
C VAL A 332 20.03 13.70 -7.87
N PHE A 333 20.18 13.20 -6.64
CA PHE A 333 19.60 11.93 -6.23
C PHE A 333 18.06 11.94 -6.36
N PHE A 334 17.37 12.94 -5.78
CA PHE A 334 15.91 13.01 -5.78
C PHE A 334 15.32 13.13 -7.19
N GLU A 335 15.93 13.93 -8.07
CA GLU A 335 15.52 14.04 -9.48
C GLU A 335 15.72 12.72 -10.24
N SER A 336 16.85 12.05 -10.02
CA SER A 336 17.14 10.73 -10.63
C SER A 336 16.21 9.64 -10.10
N PHE A 337 15.86 9.68 -8.81
CA PHE A 337 14.91 8.76 -8.19
C PHE A 337 13.49 8.93 -8.74
N ILE A 338 13.01 10.17 -8.91
CA ILE A 338 11.72 10.45 -9.57
C ILE A 338 11.70 9.84 -10.97
N ALA A 339 12.76 10.07 -11.75
CA ALA A 339 12.88 9.52 -13.10
C ALA A 339 12.85 7.99 -13.09
N ALA A 340 13.63 7.36 -12.20
CA ALA A 340 13.71 5.90 -12.09
C ALA A 340 12.40 5.26 -11.60
N MET A 341 11.66 5.89 -10.69
CA MET A 341 10.33 5.44 -10.26
C MET A 341 9.28 5.55 -11.39
N ILE A 342 9.36 6.57 -12.23
CA ILE A 342 8.51 6.71 -13.42
C ILE A 342 8.91 5.66 -14.47
N ASN A 343 10.21 5.42 -14.70
CA ASN A 343 10.71 4.38 -15.60
C ASN A 343 10.24 2.99 -15.15
N MET A 344 10.44 2.64 -13.88
CA MET A 344 10.00 1.38 -13.28
C MET A 344 8.48 1.23 -13.37
N GLY A 345 7.72 2.29 -13.06
CA GLY A 345 6.27 2.30 -13.19
C GLY A 345 5.73 2.15 -14.62
N ASN A 346 6.60 2.26 -15.63
CA ASN A 346 6.26 2.09 -17.05
C ASN A 346 6.70 0.72 -17.61
N ILE A 347 7.19 -0.22 -16.78
CA ILE A 347 7.55 -1.57 -17.23
C ILE A 347 6.27 -2.34 -17.59
N SER A 348 6.14 -2.68 -18.88
CA SER A 348 5.14 -3.59 -19.45
C SER A 348 3.70 -3.48 -18.90
N PRO A 349 3.10 -2.27 -18.78
CA PRO A 349 1.79 -2.13 -18.18
C PRO A 349 0.70 -2.73 -19.09
N LEU A 350 -0.21 -3.51 -18.48
CA LEU A 350 -1.48 -3.87 -19.14
C LEU A 350 -2.35 -2.61 -19.24
N THR A 351 -2.88 -2.31 -20.43
CA THR A 351 -3.66 -1.09 -20.68
C THR A 351 -4.83 -1.38 -21.64
N GLY A 352 -5.74 -0.40 -21.81
CA GLY A 352 -6.86 -0.52 -22.75
C GLY A 352 -7.84 -1.64 -22.39
N SER A 353 -7.81 -2.74 -23.14
CA SER A 353 -8.64 -3.94 -22.91
C SER A 353 -7.96 -5.02 -22.08
N ASP A 354 -6.65 -4.98 -21.94
CA ASP A 354 -5.85 -6.14 -21.53
C ASP A 354 -5.77 -6.24 -20.01
N GLY A 355 -5.82 -7.46 -19.45
CA GLY A 355 -6.11 -7.63 -18.03
C GLY A 355 -7.51 -7.11 -17.64
N GLU A 356 -7.73 -6.83 -16.37
CA GLU A 356 -9.03 -6.35 -15.86
C GLU A 356 -8.92 -5.17 -14.89
N ILE A 357 -10.04 -4.83 -14.22
CA ILE A 357 -10.03 -4.05 -12.99
C ILE A 357 -10.57 -4.99 -11.91
N ARG A 358 -9.71 -5.49 -11.03
CA ARG A 358 -10.12 -6.38 -9.93
C ARG A 358 -11.02 -5.62 -8.98
N SER A 359 -12.04 -6.29 -8.44
CA SER A 359 -12.83 -5.79 -7.30
C SER A 359 -12.13 -6.04 -5.95
N ASP A 360 -11.42 -7.16 -5.85
CA ASP A 360 -10.58 -7.57 -4.72
C ASP A 360 -9.19 -7.93 -5.25
N CYS A 361 -8.13 -7.27 -4.78
CA CYS A 361 -6.77 -7.46 -5.30
C CYS A 361 -6.23 -8.89 -5.14
N LYS A 362 -6.77 -9.68 -4.22
CA LYS A 362 -6.33 -11.05 -3.94
C LYS A 362 -6.77 -12.09 -4.98
N LYS A 363 -7.74 -11.75 -5.84
CA LYS A 363 -8.34 -12.70 -6.80
C LYS A 363 -8.63 -12.06 -8.15
N VAL A 364 -8.66 -12.88 -9.20
CA VAL A 364 -9.29 -12.55 -10.49
C VAL A 364 -10.82 -12.50 -10.28
N ASN A 365 -11.51 -11.56 -10.92
CA ASN A 365 -12.96 -11.45 -10.84
C ASN A 365 -13.64 -12.71 -11.43
N GLY A 366 -14.73 -13.14 -10.81
CA GLY A 366 -15.58 -14.20 -11.36
C GLY A 366 -16.28 -13.79 -12.66
N ALA A 367 -16.59 -14.76 -13.51
CA ALA A 367 -17.30 -14.54 -14.78
C ALA A 367 -18.68 -13.86 -14.61
N SER A 368 -19.30 -13.98 -13.43
CA SER A 368 -20.51 -13.24 -13.03
C SER A 368 -20.21 -11.80 -12.60
N GLU A 369 -19.14 -11.59 -11.82
CA GLU A 369 -18.71 -10.26 -11.34
C GLU A 369 -18.36 -9.34 -12.53
N GLN A 370 -17.66 -9.88 -13.55
CA GLN A 370 -17.35 -9.15 -14.79
C GLN A 370 -18.59 -8.70 -15.58
N TYR A 371 -19.74 -9.39 -15.45
CA TYR A 371 -20.98 -8.99 -16.12
C TYR A 371 -21.67 -7.82 -15.40
N THR A 372 -21.66 -7.83 -14.06
CA THR A 372 -22.22 -6.76 -13.22
C THR A 372 -21.48 -5.44 -13.42
N ILE A 373 -20.14 -5.46 -13.38
CA ILE A 373 -19.31 -4.24 -13.59
C ILE A 373 -19.59 -3.64 -14.98
N ARG A 374 -19.69 -4.48 -16.02
CA ARG A 374 -20.03 -4.04 -17.39
C ARG A 374 -21.43 -3.44 -17.53
N MET A 375 -22.38 -3.77 -16.63
CA MET A 375 -23.67 -3.07 -16.58
C MET A 375 -23.55 -1.71 -15.90
N SER A 376 -22.92 -1.63 -14.72
CA SER A 376 -22.80 -0.37 -13.96
C SER A 376 -22.16 0.76 -14.78
N VAL A 377 -21.06 0.48 -15.48
CA VAL A 377 -20.38 1.46 -16.35
C VAL A 377 -21.28 1.92 -17.52
N LYS A 378 -22.07 1.00 -18.11
CA LYS A 378 -23.04 1.37 -19.18
C LYS A 378 -24.19 2.21 -18.65
N VAL A 379 -24.67 1.98 -17.43
CA VAL A 379 -25.78 2.75 -16.84
C VAL A 379 -25.39 4.22 -16.63
N LEU A 380 -24.17 4.51 -16.15
CA LEU A 380 -23.71 5.91 -16.05
C LEU A 380 -23.66 6.62 -17.41
N SER A 381 -23.18 5.93 -18.46
CA SER A 381 -23.06 6.51 -19.81
C SER A 381 -24.41 6.90 -20.44
N ILE A 382 -25.51 6.23 -20.07
CA ILE A 382 -26.85 6.46 -20.63
C ILE A 382 -27.56 7.67 -19.98
N ALA A 383 -27.12 8.12 -18.80
CA ALA A 383 -27.75 9.23 -18.06
C ALA A 383 -27.57 10.64 -18.71
N GLY A 384 -26.90 10.73 -19.87
CA GLY A 384 -26.51 12.00 -20.50
C GLY A 384 -27.54 12.71 -21.39
N LEU A 385 -28.69 12.10 -21.73
CA LEU A 385 -29.68 12.73 -22.62
C LEU A 385 -30.75 13.51 -21.86
N ARG A 386 -30.72 14.85 -21.97
CA ARG A 386 -31.78 15.71 -21.47
C ARG A 386 -33.02 15.66 -22.36
N THR A 387 -34.17 15.50 -21.69
CA THR A 387 -35.55 15.59 -22.19
C THR A 387 -35.79 16.56 -23.35
N LEU A 388 -36.32 16.05 -24.47
CA LEU A 388 -37.23 16.83 -25.32
C LEU A 388 -38.59 16.91 -24.63
N GLY A 389 -39.17 18.10 -24.55
CA GLY A 389 -40.44 18.33 -23.87
C GLY A 389 -41.65 18.14 -24.79
N SER A 390 -42.71 17.56 -24.25
CA SER A 390 -44.08 17.71 -24.76
C SER A 390 -45.03 17.87 -23.58
N SER A 391 -46.01 18.76 -23.73
CA SER A 391 -46.94 19.18 -22.68
C SER A 391 -48.36 18.68 -22.96
N LEU A 392 -49.12 18.38 -21.90
CA LEU A 392 -50.59 18.49 -21.81
C LEU A 392 -50.99 18.46 -20.30
N PRO A 393 -52.17 18.98 -19.90
CA PRO A 393 -52.41 19.42 -18.51
C PRO A 393 -53.29 18.49 -17.65
N GLY A 394 -53.20 18.63 -16.33
CA GLY A 394 -54.15 18.04 -15.38
C GLY A 394 -53.82 18.29 -13.90
N PHE A 395 -54.28 19.41 -13.33
CA PHE A 395 -54.32 19.63 -11.87
C PHE A 395 -55.76 19.44 -11.36
N PRO A 396 -55.91 18.96 -10.11
CA PRO A 396 -56.37 19.89 -9.07
C PRO A 396 -55.43 19.95 -7.86
N GLN A 397 -55.49 21.06 -7.11
CA GLN A 397 -54.57 21.37 -6.01
C GLN A 397 -55.13 20.94 -4.64
N ASN A 398 -54.24 20.37 -3.80
CA ASN A 398 -54.19 20.33 -2.32
C ASN A 398 -53.34 19.08 -1.95
N THR A 399 -52.38 19.10 -1.03
CA THR A 399 -52.35 19.77 0.29
C THR A 399 -50.98 20.43 0.64
N LYS A 400 -50.76 20.77 1.91
CA LYS A 400 -49.70 21.66 2.43
C LYS A 400 -48.28 21.06 2.42
N LEU A 401 -47.30 21.92 2.13
CA LEU A 401 -45.88 21.75 2.53
C LEU A 401 -45.67 22.00 4.03
N PRO A 402 -44.64 21.38 4.62
CA PRO A 402 -43.62 22.13 5.36
C PRO A 402 -42.20 21.94 4.77
N HIS A 403 -41.26 22.80 5.20
CA HIS A 403 -39.87 22.87 4.70
C HIS A 403 -38.91 21.96 5.52
N PRO A 404 -37.59 21.88 5.23
CA PRO A 404 -36.91 20.59 5.04
C PRO A 404 -36.05 20.15 6.24
N SER A 405 -35.89 18.83 6.43
CA SER A 405 -34.82 18.22 7.22
C SER A 405 -34.63 16.75 6.84
N CYS A 406 -33.46 16.19 7.16
CA CYS A 406 -33.08 14.78 6.99
C CYS A 406 -33.04 14.26 5.53
N CYS A 407 -31.90 14.46 4.87
CA CYS A 407 -31.44 13.50 3.87
C CYS A 407 -31.13 12.17 4.56
N VAL A 408 -31.70 11.07 4.06
CA VAL A 408 -31.37 9.70 4.49
C VAL A 408 -30.85 8.95 3.26
N PRO A 409 -29.70 8.26 3.33
CA PRO A 409 -29.16 7.54 2.18
C PRO A 409 -30.10 6.40 1.76
N LEU A 410 -30.41 6.34 0.46
CA LEU A 410 -31.32 5.35 -0.10
C LEU A 410 -30.60 4.02 -0.30
N PHE A 411 -30.71 3.10 0.66
CA PHE A 411 -30.22 1.72 0.51
C PHE A 411 -31.00 0.98 -0.59
N VAL A 412 -30.44 0.93 -1.80
CA VAL A 412 -30.91 0.05 -2.88
C VAL A 412 -30.38 -1.36 -2.61
N ALA A 413 -31.08 -2.10 -1.76
CA ALA A 413 -30.79 -3.51 -1.53
C ALA A 413 -31.13 -4.32 -2.80
N SER A 414 -30.10 -4.82 -3.50
CA SER A 414 -30.30 -5.78 -4.58
C SER A 414 -30.90 -7.07 -4.03
N ARG A 415 -32.02 -7.50 -4.62
CA ARG A 415 -32.81 -8.63 -4.15
C ARG A 415 -32.37 -9.90 -4.87
N ASP A 416 -31.43 -10.64 -4.27
CA ASP A 416 -31.39 -12.12 -4.36
C ASP A 416 -30.36 -12.73 -3.38
N GLN A 417 -30.83 -13.09 -2.19
CA GLN A 417 -30.50 -14.37 -1.54
C GLN A 417 -31.52 -14.66 -0.42
N LEU A 418 -31.84 -15.94 -0.23
CA LEU A 418 -32.84 -16.43 0.71
C LEU A 418 -32.20 -17.58 1.50
N LEU A 419 -32.59 -17.75 2.77
CA LEU A 419 -32.15 -18.78 3.75
C LEU A 419 -30.96 -18.42 4.66
N SER A 420 -31.17 -17.45 5.54
CA SER A 420 -31.11 -17.72 7.00
C SER A 420 -32.06 -16.77 7.74
N HIS A 421 -32.51 -17.14 8.95
CA HIS A 421 -33.53 -16.39 9.69
C HIS A 421 -32.93 -15.66 10.90
N VAL A 422 -32.86 -14.33 10.83
CA VAL A 422 -32.70 -13.46 12.01
C VAL A 422 -33.79 -12.37 11.95
N ARG A 423 -34.64 -12.29 12.98
CA ARG A 423 -35.70 -11.27 13.10
C ARG A 423 -35.31 -10.17 14.07
N THR A 424 -34.63 -9.15 13.58
CA THR A 424 -34.37 -7.93 14.38
C THR A 424 -35.61 -7.04 14.42
N SER A 425 -36.16 -6.76 15.61
CA SER A 425 -37.29 -5.85 15.79
C SER A 425 -36.86 -4.62 16.58
N ILE A 426 -36.81 -3.46 15.94
CA ILE A 426 -36.47 -2.19 16.59
C ILE A 426 -37.71 -1.60 17.28
N ARG A 427 -37.61 -1.32 18.58
CA ARG A 427 -38.55 -0.45 19.31
C ARG A 427 -37.80 0.78 19.81
N CYS A 428 -38.11 1.95 19.27
CA CYS A 428 -37.65 3.22 19.85
C CYS A 428 -38.53 3.57 21.06
N LEU A 429 -37.91 3.73 22.24
CA LEU A 429 -38.57 4.31 23.42
C LEU A 429 -38.17 5.77 23.55
N THR A 430 -39.15 6.67 23.65
CA THR A 430 -38.93 8.10 23.84
C THR A 430 -38.89 8.45 25.34
N ALA A 431 -37.73 8.92 25.81
CA ALA A 431 -37.59 9.43 27.18
C ALA A 431 -38.25 10.82 27.32
N ARG A 432 -38.84 11.09 28.49
CA ARG A 432 -39.27 12.43 28.91
C ARG A 432 -38.26 13.02 29.91
N PRO A 433 -38.03 14.34 29.93
CA PRO A 433 -37.11 14.97 30.88
C PRO A 433 -37.69 14.98 32.31
N GLY A 434 -36.81 14.88 33.31
CA GLY A 434 -37.14 14.91 34.74
C GLY A 434 -36.13 15.73 35.55
N HIS A 435 -36.65 16.43 36.56
CA HIS A 435 -35.99 17.43 37.43
C HIS A 435 -34.49 17.30 37.75
N VAL A 436 -33.80 18.46 37.67
CA VAL A 436 -32.55 18.75 38.38
C VAL A 436 -32.85 19.15 39.83
N SER A 437 -32.00 18.71 40.77
CA SER A 437 -31.96 19.19 42.17
C SER A 437 -30.50 19.30 42.66
N ASN A 438 -30.14 20.45 43.24
CA ASN A 438 -28.78 20.73 43.72
C ASN A 438 -28.50 20.12 45.11
N VAL A 439 -27.29 19.58 45.30
CA VAL A 439 -26.62 19.45 46.61
C VAL A 439 -25.17 19.95 46.47
N ARG A 440 -24.56 20.39 47.59
CA ARG A 440 -23.34 21.23 47.62
C ARG A 440 -22.03 20.45 47.42
N ARG A 441 -21.01 21.17 46.94
CA ARG A 441 -19.60 20.90 47.25
C ARG A 441 -19.28 21.34 48.68
N ASP A 442 -18.42 20.59 49.35
CA ASP A 442 -17.55 21.07 50.44
C ASP A 442 -16.14 20.44 50.25
N ASN A 443 -15.15 20.86 51.04
CA ASN A 443 -13.74 20.94 50.59
C ASN A 443 -12.71 20.31 51.57
N MET A 444 -11.43 20.21 51.13
CA MET A 444 -10.22 19.72 51.85
C MET A 444 -10.08 18.19 52.01
N GLY A 445 -8.87 17.60 52.12
CA GLY A 445 -7.51 18.14 51.90
C GLY A 445 -6.40 17.41 52.70
N GLY A 446 -5.36 16.88 52.03
CA GLY A 446 -4.13 16.30 52.64
C GLY A 446 -4.26 14.92 53.34
N GLU A 447 -3.20 14.24 53.81
CA GLU A 447 -1.76 14.24 53.45
C GLU A 447 -1.02 13.01 54.08
N THR A 448 0.06 12.50 53.44
CA THR A 448 1.15 11.61 53.96
C THR A 448 0.95 10.13 54.41
N ARG A 449 1.76 9.25 53.78
CA ARG A 449 2.66 8.18 54.34
C ARG A 449 2.20 7.21 55.46
N GLY A 450 2.40 5.89 55.26
CA GLY A 450 2.58 4.93 56.38
C GLY A 450 2.71 3.44 56.00
N GLY A 451 3.89 2.82 56.17
CA GLY A 451 4.24 1.52 55.58
C GLY A 451 3.93 0.19 56.32
N ALA A 452 3.79 -0.85 55.49
CA ALA A 452 4.43 -2.18 55.59
C ALA A 452 3.82 -3.35 56.43
N LYS A 453 4.08 -4.56 55.88
CA LYS A 453 4.12 -5.94 56.45
C LYS A 453 2.94 -6.92 56.26
N ARG A 454 3.20 -7.89 55.38
CA ARG A 454 3.05 -9.37 55.52
C ARG A 454 1.78 -9.96 56.14
N GLY A 455 1.06 -10.76 55.36
CA GLY A 455 0.20 -11.87 55.80
C GLY A 455 -0.26 -12.70 54.60
N GLY A 456 -0.18 -14.03 54.67
CA GLY A 456 -0.61 -14.93 53.59
C GLY A 456 -1.81 -15.78 53.99
N GLY A 457 -2.62 -16.20 53.02
CA GLY A 457 -3.76 -17.10 53.25
C GLY A 457 -4.45 -17.52 51.95
N ASP A 458 -4.46 -18.81 51.66
CA ASP A 458 -5.14 -19.40 50.50
C ASP A 458 -6.67 -19.32 50.63
N ARG A 459 -7.35 -18.96 49.54
CA ARG A 459 -8.77 -19.30 49.34
C ARG A 459 -9.18 -19.24 47.86
N ARG A 460 -9.42 -20.42 47.26
CA ARG A 460 -10.01 -20.56 45.91
C ARG A 460 -11.38 -19.87 45.80
N LYS A 461 -11.58 -19.05 44.76
CA LYS A 461 -12.89 -18.72 44.18
C LYS A 461 -12.81 -18.43 42.67
N LYS A 462 -13.81 -18.92 41.95
CA LYS A 462 -14.35 -18.50 40.63
C LYS A 462 -15.87 -18.82 40.68
N PRO A 463 -16.71 -18.29 39.79
CA PRO A 463 -16.48 -17.25 38.79
C PRO A 463 -17.24 -15.94 39.12
N GLY A 464 -17.15 -14.97 38.23
CA GLY A 464 -17.94 -13.73 38.18
C GLY A 464 -17.45 -12.92 36.99
N ASP A 465 -18.40 -12.39 36.20
CA ASP A 465 -18.10 -11.50 35.07
C ASP A 465 -18.22 -10.05 35.57
N ASP A 466 -17.13 -9.29 35.51
CA ASP A 466 -17.08 -7.87 35.86
C ASP A 466 -16.46 -7.12 34.67
N ASP A 467 -17.26 -6.38 33.91
CA ASP A 467 -16.80 -5.51 32.82
C ASP A 467 -16.10 -4.26 33.41
N GLU A 468 -14.79 -4.13 33.22
CA GLU A 468 -14.05 -2.92 33.62
C GLU A 468 -14.42 -1.73 32.71
N VAL A 469 -15.28 -0.85 33.22
CA VAL A 469 -15.59 0.44 32.60
C VAL A 469 -14.61 1.49 33.13
N GLU A 470 -13.56 1.79 32.35
CA GLU A 470 -12.76 2.99 32.60
C GLU A 470 -13.57 4.26 32.27
N GLU A 471 -13.59 5.19 33.22
CA GLU A 471 -14.29 6.48 33.13
C GLU A 471 -13.26 7.60 32.90
N PHE A 472 -13.33 8.25 31.73
CA PHE A 472 -12.39 9.30 31.31
C PHE A 472 -13.16 10.61 31.11
N ASP A 473 -13.18 11.46 32.14
CA ASP A 473 -13.76 12.80 32.10
C ASP A 473 -12.72 13.84 31.62
N ASP A 474 -12.96 14.47 30.47
CA ASP A 474 -12.26 15.70 30.03
C ASP A 474 -13.31 16.74 29.59
N PRO A 475 -13.50 17.88 30.31
CA PRO A 475 -14.75 18.63 30.28
C PRO A 475 -14.77 19.85 29.33
N GLU A 476 -14.57 19.67 28.03
CA GLU A 476 -14.99 20.65 27.01
C GLU A 476 -15.88 20.01 25.91
N LEU A 477 -16.71 20.83 25.25
CA LEU A 477 -17.73 20.45 24.25
C LEU A 477 -18.91 19.61 24.78
N GLY A 478 -19.83 20.27 25.50
CA GLY A 478 -21.08 19.67 25.98
C GLY A 478 -22.09 19.31 24.88
N LEU A 479 -21.91 18.14 24.23
CA LEU A 479 -22.86 17.52 23.30
C LEU A 479 -23.20 16.10 23.74
N SER A 480 -24.49 15.81 23.93
CA SER A 480 -24.95 14.47 24.34
C SER A 480 -25.03 13.52 23.15
N LEU A 481 -24.07 12.61 23.04
CA LEU A 481 -24.15 11.44 22.17
C LEU A 481 -24.80 10.27 22.92
N GLY A 482 -25.87 9.70 22.35
CA GLY A 482 -26.54 8.54 22.92
C GLY A 482 -25.70 7.27 22.76
N ARG A 483 -25.47 6.54 23.86
CA ARG A 483 -24.71 5.27 23.83
C ARG A 483 -25.54 4.15 23.17
N CYS A 484 -25.03 3.56 22.10
CA CYS A 484 -25.56 2.30 21.54
C CYS A 484 -24.81 1.11 22.16
N VAL A 485 -25.45 0.39 23.07
CA VAL A 485 -24.89 -0.86 23.64
C VAL A 485 -25.22 -2.03 22.71
N TRP A 486 -24.19 -2.70 22.21
CA TRP A 486 -24.33 -3.98 21.53
C TRP A 486 -24.34 -5.10 22.58
N LYS A 487 -25.42 -5.89 22.64
CA LYS A 487 -25.45 -7.15 23.39
C LYS A 487 -25.43 -8.32 22.40
N ALA A 488 -24.29 -8.99 22.29
CA ALA A 488 -24.20 -10.27 21.59
C ALA A 488 -24.61 -11.40 22.53
N GLU A 489 -25.65 -12.14 22.19
CA GLU A 489 -26.19 -13.22 23.03
C GLU A 489 -25.89 -14.56 22.34
N LEU A 490 -24.81 -15.22 22.79
CA LEU A 490 -24.33 -16.49 22.24
C LEU A 490 -25.27 -17.64 22.61
N MET A 491 -26.08 -18.09 21.65
CA MET A 491 -26.74 -19.39 21.74
C MET A 491 -25.78 -20.49 21.29
N ALA A 492 -25.33 -21.31 22.24
CA ALA A 492 -24.72 -22.59 21.92
C ALA A 492 -25.77 -23.54 21.31
N MET A 493 -25.36 -24.31 20.30
CA MET A 493 -26.14 -25.44 19.79
C MET A 493 -25.44 -26.73 20.23
N ASP A 494 -26.22 -27.63 20.83
CA ASP A 494 -25.77 -28.93 21.34
C ASP A 494 -25.80 -29.99 20.21
N GLU A 495 -25.05 -31.08 20.35
CA GLU A 495 -24.89 -32.10 19.29
C GLU A 495 -25.99 -33.19 19.33
N SER A 496 -26.67 -33.41 18.19
CA SER A 496 -27.43 -34.65 17.90
C SER A 496 -27.66 -34.87 16.41
#